data_AF-A0A7S2QKW3-F1
#
_entry.id   AF-A0A7S2QKW3-F1
#
_cell.length_a   1.000
_cell.length_b   1.000
_cell.length_c   1.000
_cell.angle_alpha   90.00
_cell.angle_beta   90.00
_cell.angle_gamma   90.00
#
_symmetry.space_group_name_H-M   'P 1'
#
loop_
_entity.id
_entity.type
_entity.pdbx_description
1 polymer ?
#
loop_
_entity_poly.entity_id
_entity_poly.type
_entity_poly.pdbx_seq_one_letter_code
_entity_poly.pdbx_strand_id
1 'polypeptide(L)'
;ILERAYRAMRLRSLGGRGWYWADEGETYPRPLPGQEPLPARVFLYRGFAPSTVQVARGPCLKVDLSVRMIQGQTALVKLTTLRDLLIAKHKNEGLPPPTKEEMLDHLKFQMAGRTCMTKHNHIHYRIKEVCIDMSPTSTFPFEEGEISYLEYFQRRHGITLKRNQPMLHCPFRGKSELYLPAEVALLTGVDEDWRSDREFAQSLWRGLRHDPT
;
A
#
# COMPACT_ATOMS: atom_id res chain seq x y z
N ILE A 1 15.22 -12.06 -22.96
CA ILE A 1 14.22 -11.87 -24.04
C ILE A 1 12.90 -11.33 -23.48
N LEU A 2 12.26 -12.01 -22.51
CA LEU A 2 11.02 -11.55 -21.87
C LEU A 2 11.12 -10.16 -21.23
N GLU A 3 12.19 -9.87 -20.48
CA GLU A 3 12.37 -8.56 -19.84
C GLU A 3 12.46 -7.39 -20.84
N ARG A 4 13.04 -7.65 -22.03
CA ARG A 4 13.10 -6.67 -23.14
C ARG A 4 11.73 -6.44 -23.76
N ALA A 5 10.94 -7.49 -23.94
CA ALA A 5 9.57 -7.41 -24.43
C ALA A 5 8.64 -6.68 -23.43
N TYR A 6 8.79 -6.93 -22.13
CA TYR A 6 7.99 -6.26 -21.09
C TYR A 6 8.30 -4.76 -20.98
N ARG A 7 9.57 -4.35 -21.13
CA ARG A 7 9.95 -2.92 -21.20
C ARG A 7 9.32 -2.22 -22.42
N ALA A 8 9.22 -2.90 -23.56
CA ALA A 8 8.55 -2.38 -24.75
C ALA A 8 7.02 -2.25 -24.57
N MET A 9 6.41 -3.15 -23.79
CA MET A 9 4.97 -3.13 -23.46
C MET A 9 4.59 -2.20 -22.29
N ARG A 10 5.52 -1.37 -21.79
CA ARG A 10 5.32 -0.51 -20.60
C ARG A 10 4.80 -1.28 -19.36
N LEU A 11 5.12 -2.57 -19.22
CA LEU A 11 4.73 -3.38 -18.07
C LEU A 11 5.76 -3.20 -16.93
N ARG A 12 5.29 -3.05 -15.69
CA ARG A 12 6.13 -2.93 -14.48
C ARG A 12 5.79 -4.00 -13.45
N SER A 13 6.77 -4.43 -12.67
CA SER A 13 6.52 -5.29 -11.52
C SER A 13 6.07 -4.43 -10.33
N LEU A 14 4.83 -4.63 -9.88
CA LEU A 14 4.29 -4.01 -8.65
C LEU A 14 4.54 -4.95 -7.46
N GLY A 15 5.82 -5.30 -7.26
CA GLY A 15 6.28 -6.26 -6.24
C GLY A 15 5.87 -7.73 -6.51
N GLY A 16 6.75 -8.67 -6.19
CA GLY A 16 6.50 -10.12 -6.38
C GLY A 16 6.75 -10.61 -7.81
N ARG A 17 6.06 -11.68 -8.24
CA ARG A 17 6.26 -12.38 -9.54
C ARG A 17 5.32 -11.92 -10.68
N GLY A 18 4.50 -10.89 -10.44
CA GLY A 18 3.51 -10.40 -11.41
C GLY A 18 3.99 -9.19 -12.22
N TRP A 19 3.46 -9.05 -13.43
CA TRP A 19 3.68 -7.93 -14.34
C TRP A 19 2.36 -7.19 -14.54
N TYR A 20 2.37 -5.88 -14.34
CA TYR A 20 1.17 -5.04 -14.36
C TYR A 20 1.36 -3.87 -15.32
N TRP A 21 0.28 -3.44 -15.97
CA TRP A 21 0.29 -2.29 -16.86
C TRP A 21 0.65 -1.03 -16.05
N ALA A 22 1.61 -0.25 -16.56
CA ALA A 22 2.09 0.95 -15.87
C ALA A 22 1.15 2.16 -16.03
N ASP A 23 0.22 2.09 -16.98
CA ASP A 23 -0.75 3.16 -17.22
C ASP A 23 -1.87 3.03 -16.17
N GLU A 24 -1.98 4.11 -15.38
CA GLU A 24 -2.94 4.43 -14.31
C GLU A 24 -3.92 3.33 -13.93
N GLY A 25 -3.73 2.73 -12.75
CA GLY A 25 -4.65 1.72 -12.23
C GLY A 25 -6.09 2.21 -12.28
N GLU A 26 -7.00 1.38 -12.78
CA GLU A 26 -8.41 1.72 -12.92
C GLU A 26 -8.94 2.15 -11.55
N THR A 27 -9.29 3.43 -11.42
CA THR A 27 -9.94 3.94 -10.22
C THR A 27 -11.36 3.41 -10.15
N TYR A 28 -11.66 2.70 -9.07
CA TYR A 28 -13.02 2.29 -8.75
C TYR A 28 -13.60 3.34 -7.79
N PRO A 29 -14.35 4.29 -8.36
CA PRO A 29 -15.80 4.26 -8.27
C PRO A 29 -16.39 4.88 -9.55
N ARG A 30 -16.65 4.10 -10.60
CA ARG A 30 -17.11 4.69 -11.87
C ARG A 30 -18.49 5.37 -11.64
N PRO A 31 -18.63 6.72 -11.71
CA PRO A 31 -19.94 7.33 -11.62
C PRO A 31 -20.76 6.92 -12.84
N LEU A 32 -22.05 6.69 -12.65
CA LEU A 32 -22.97 6.61 -13.77
C LEU A 32 -22.98 7.96 -14.51
N PRO A 33 -23.28 8.00 -15.82
CA PRO A 33 -23.40 9.26 -16.55
C PRO A 33 -24.34 10.22 -15.80
N GLY A 34 -23.83 11.38 -15.37
CA GLY A 34 -24.61 12.40 -14.65
C GLY A 34 -24.39 12.51 -13.13
N GLN A 35 -23.48 11.72 -12.54
CA GLN A 35 -23.06 11.90 -11.13
C GLN A 35 -21.65 12.50 -11.04
N GLU A 36 -21.41 13.35 -10.03
CA GLU A 36 -20.06 13.83 -9.72
C GLU A 36 -19.14 12.64 -9.37
N PRO A 37 -17.89 12.63 -9.85
CA PRO A 37 -16.96 11.55 -9.55
C PRO A 37 -16.68 11.50 -8.05
N LEU A 38 -17.08 10.42 -7.41
CA LEU A 38 -16.63 10.10 -6.06
C LEU A 38 -15.09 9.99 -6.08
N PRO A 39 -14.36 10.54 -5.11
CA PRO A 39 -12.92 10.35 -5.02
C PRO A 39 -12.62 8.84 -4.93
N ALA A 40 -11.67 8.38 -5.75
CA ALA A 40 -11.41 6.96 -5.86
C ALA A 40 -10.89 6.36 -4.56
N ARG A 41 -11.67 5.44 -3.99
CA ARG A 41 -11.28 4.68 -2.79
C ARG A 41 -10.10 3.74 -3.10
N VAL A 42 -10.06 3.23 -4.34
CA VAL A 42 -9.18 2.14 -4.75
C VAL A 42 -8.73 2.29 -6.20
N PHE A 43 -7.47 1.93 -6.44
CA PHE A 43 -6.86 1.73 -7.76
C PHE A 43 -6.66 0.24 -8.03
N LEU A 44 -7.11 -0.23 -9.19
CA LEU A 44 -6.96 -1.61 -9.65
C LEU A 44 -5.96 -1.68 -10.80
N TYR A 45 -4.85 -2.38 -10.57
CA TYR A 45 -3.82 -2.62 -11.57
C TYR A 45 -4.00 -4.03 -12.12
N ARG A 46 -4.42 -4.12 -13.37
CA ARG A 46 -4.52 -5.39 -14.09
C ARG A 46 -3.14 -5.83 -14.58
N GLY A 47 -2.93 -7.13 -14.63
CA GLY A 47 -1.67 -7.72 -15.00
C GLY A 47 -1.75 -9.22 -15.13
N PHE A 48 -0.57 -9.84 -15.18
CA PHE A 48 -0.41 -11.28 -15.36
C PHE A 48 0.58 -11.83 -14.34
N ALA A 49 0.32 -13.03 -13.85
CA ALA A 49 1.19 -13.77 -12.97
C ALA A 49 1.77 -14.98 -13.72
N PRO A 50 2.90 -14.82 -14.43
CA PRO A 50 3.58 -15.94 -15.06
C PRO A 50 4.27 -16.83 -14.00
N SER A 51 4.18 -18.14 -14.18
CA SER A 51 4.92 -19.14 -13.40
C SER A 51 5.37 -20.28 -14.29
N THR A 52 6.59 -20.76 -14.08
CA THR A 52 7.12 -21.93 -14.78
C THR A 52 6.71 -23.19 -14.04
N VAL A 53 6.11 -24.14 -14.75
CA VAL A 53 5.63 -25.41 -14.17
C VAL A 53 6.17 -26.55 -15.03
N GLN A 54 6.73 -27.57 -14.39
CA GLN A 54 7.12 -28.79 -15.09
C GLN A 54 5.91 -29.72 -15.19
N VAL A 55 5.57 -30.14 -16.41
CA VAL A 55 4.53 -31.16 -16.65
C VAL A 55 5.16 -32.36 -17.35
N ALA A 56 4.41 -33.46 -17.47
CA ALA A 56 4.91 -34.71 -18.07
C ALA A 56 5.47 -34.53 -19.49
N ARG A 57 4.98 -33.53 -20.25
CA ARG A 57 5.42 -33.20 -21.61
C ARG A 57 6.57 -32.19 -21.68
N GLY A 58 7.10 -31.74 -20.55
CA GLY A 58 8.21 -30.78 -20.48
C GLY A 58 7.87 -29.52 -19.67
N PRO A 59 8.75 -28.50 -19.72
CA PRO A 59 8.52 -27.23 -19.04
C PRO A 59 7.42 -26.44 -19.75
N CYS A 60 6.45 -25.97 -18.98
CA CYS A 60 5.38 -25.10 -19.45
C CYS A 60 5.39 -23.75 -18.71
N LEU A 61 4.89 -22.73 -19.39
CA LEU A 61 4.62 -21.42 -18.79
C LEU A 61 3.13 -21.33 -18.49
N LYS A 62 2.78 -21.25 -17.21
CA LYS A 62 1.42 -20.93 -16.75
C LYS A 62 1.30 -19.42 -16.62
N VAL A 63 0.29 -18.83 -17.25
CA VAL A 63 -0.01 -17.40 -17.17
C VAL A 63 -1.42 -17.23 -16.63
N ASP A 64 -1.55 -16.66 -15.44
CA ASP A 64 -2.85 -16.33 -14.84
C ASP A 64 -3.11 -14.81 -14.92
N LEU A 65 -4.37 -14.40 -15.06
CA LEU A 65 -4.77 -13.01 -14.86
C LEU A 65 -4.58 -12.63 -13.38
N SER A 66 -3.98 -11.46 -13.13
CA SER A 66 -3.73 -10.95 -11.79
C SER A 66 -4.21 -9.52 -11.68
N VAL A 67 -4.88 -9.19 -10.58
CA VAL A 67 -5.24 -7.81 -10.26
C VAL A 67 -4.61 -7.43 -8.93
N ARG A 68 -3.94 -6.28 -8.91
CA ARG A 68 -3.38 -5.65 -7.71
C ARG A 68 -4.26 -4.50 -7.29
N MET A 69 -4.54 -4.44 -6.00
CA MET A 69 -5.40 -3.41 -5.44
C MET A 69 -4.60 -2.48 -4.53
N ILE A 70 -4.66 -1.19 -4.81
CA ILE A 70 -3.96 -0.13 -4.09
C ILE A 70 -5.00 0.82 -3.53
N GLN A 71 -4.93 1.10 -2.24
CA GLN A 71 -5.81 2.05 -1.60
C GLN A 71 -5.38 3.47 -2.01
N GLY A 72 -6.34 4.36 -2.27
CA GLY A 72 -6.03 5.76 -2.60
C GLY A 72 -5.58 6.61 -1.41
N GLN A 73 -5.41 6.01 -0.24
CA GLN A 73 -5.00 6.66 1.00
C GLN A 73 -3.58 6.26 1.41
N THR A 74 -2.85 7.21 1.97
CA THR A 74 -1.56 6.95 2.60
C THR A 74 -1.76 6.33 3.98
N ALA A 75 -0.75 5.62 4.47
CA ALA A 75 -0.74 5.09 5.82
C ALA A 75 -0.89 6.21 6.86
N LEU A 76 -0.36 7.41 6.59
CA LEU A 76 -0.55 8.57 7.46
C LEU A 76 -2.04 8.92 7.62
N VAL A 77 -2.79 8.99 6.51
CA VAL A 77 -4.22 9.29 6.56
C VAL A 77 -4.97 8.20 7.35
N LYS A 78 -4.69 6.92 7.07
CA LYS A 78 -5.34 5.81 7.80
C LYS A 78 -5.03 5.85 9.30
N LEU A 79 -3.79 6.14 9.69
CA LEU A 79 -3.39 6.28 11.10
C LEU A 79 -4.16 7.42 11.79
N THR A 80 -4.32 8.57 11.13
CA THR A 80 -5.13 9.66 11.68
C THR A 80 -6.59 9.27 11.82
N THR A 81 -7.17 8.59 10.83
CA THR A 81 -8.55 8.09 10.90
C THR A 81 -8.74 7.10 12.04
N LEU A 82 -7.83 6.13 12.21
CA LEU A 82 -7.91 5.16 13.30
C LEU A 82 -7.82 5.82 14.67
N ARG A 83 -6.94 6.82 14.82
CA ARG A 83 -6.85 7.62 16.05
C ARG A 83 -8.18 8.31 16.35
N ASP A 84 -8.73 9.01 15.36
CA ASP A 84 -9.95 9.80 15.55
C ASP A 84 -11.17 8.91 15.83
N LEU A 85 -11.24 7.73 15.19
CA LEU A 85 -12.25 6.70 15.48
C LEU A 85 -12.16 6.17 16.91
N LEU A 86 -10.95 5.92 17.41
CA LEU A 86 -10.76 5.45 18.79
C LEU A 86 -11.20 6.51 19.81
N ILE A 87 -10.89 7.78 19.56
CA ILE A 87 -11.33 8.90 20.41
C ILE A 87 -12.86 9.02 20.39
N ALA A 88 -13.48 8.92 19.21
CA ALA A 88 -14.93 8.95 19.07
C ALA A 88 -15.60 7.77 19.80
N LYS A 89 -15.01 6.57 19.72
CA LYS A 89 -15.49 5.39 20.44
C LYS A 89 -15.49 5.60 21.95
N HIS A 90 -14.38 6.08 22.53
CA HIS A 90 -14.31 6.40 23.97
C HIS A 90 -15.37 7.43 24.37
N LYS A 91 -15.53 8.48 23.56
CA LYS A 91 -16.54 9.52 23.78
C LYS A 91 -17.97 8.94 23.79
N ASN A 92 -18.28 8.03 22.88
CA ASN A 92 -19.59 7.39 22.79
C ASN A 92 -19.85 6.45 23.97
N GLU A 93 -18.81 5.80 24.49
CA GLU A 93 -18.86 4.91 25.64
C GLU A 93 -18.78 5.67 26.99
N GLY A 94 -18.66 7.00 26.97
CA GLY A 94 -18.53 7.83 28.17
C GLY A 94 -17.21 7.63 28.92
N LEU A 95 -16.21 7.03 28.27
CA LEU A 95 -14.88 6.77 28.82
C LEU A 95 -14.00 8.03 28.73
N PRO A 96 -13.00 8.16 29.60
CA PRO A 96 -11.98 9.20 29.45
C PRO A 96 -11.24 9.07 28.11
N PRO A 97 -10.58 10.15 27.64
CA PRO A 97 -9.76 10.08 26.44
C PRO A 97 -8.75 8.94 26.53
N PRO A 98 -8.53 8.18 25.43
CA PRO A 98 -7.61 7.05 25.44
C PRO A 98 -6.22 7.52 25.85
N THR A 99 -5.56 6.71 26.68
CA THR A 99 -4.18 6.94 27.05
C THR A 99 -3.25 6.81 25.83
N LYS A 100 -2.05 7.40 25.92
CA LYS A 100 -1.06 7.32 24.83
C LYS A 100 -0.70 5.87 24.49
N GLU A 101 -0.62 5.00 25.49
CA GLU A 101 -0.28 3.58 25.35
C GLU A 101 -1.40 2.81 24.64
N GLU A 102 -2.65 2.95 25.10
CA GLU A 102 -3.81 2.32 24.44
C GLU A 102 -3.95 2.75 22.98
N MET A 103 -3.71 4.04 22.70
CA MET A 103 -3.72 4.56 21.34
C MET A 103 -2.61 3.93 20.49
N LEU A 104 -1.39 3.82 21.03
CA LEU A 104 -0.25 3.23 20.35
C LEU A 104 -0.49 1.74 20.06
N ASP A 105 -0.96 0.97 21.04
CA ASP A 105 -1.27 -0.44 20.89
C ASP A 105 -2.38 -0.67 19.85
N HIS A 106 -3.42 0.16 19.87
CA HIS A 106 -4.48 0.11 18.86
C HIS A 106 -3.94 0.36 17.45
N LEU A 107 -3.11 1.39 17.26
CA LEU A 107 -2.52 1.71 15.95
C LEU A 107 -1.57 0.62 15.47
N LYS A 108 -0.73 0.07 16.37
CA LYS A 108 0.18 -1.03 16.06
C LYS A 108 -0.59 -2.28 15.65
N PHE A 109 -1.61 -2.66 16.41
CA PHE A 109 -2.44 -3.83 16.12
C PHE A 109 -3.15 -3.70 14.77
N GLN A 110 -3.74 -2.54 14.48
CA GLN A 110 -4.48 -2.33 13.23
C GLN A 110 -3.58 -2.30 12.00
N MET A 111 -2.34 -1.82 12.12
CA MET A 111 -1.43 -1.64 10.99
C MET A 111 -0.48 -2.82 10.77
N ALA A 112 -0.20 -3.62 11.80
CA ALA A 112 0.68 -4.78 11.70
C ALA A 112 0.16 -5.79 10.67
N GLY A 113 1.06 -6.30 9.84
CA GLY A 113 0.74 -7.30 8.81
C GLY A 113 0.10 -6.74 7.53
N ARG A 114 -0.33 -5.46 7.53
CA ARG A 114 -0.77 -4.78 6.30
C ARG A 114 0.40 -4.64 5.32
N THR A 115 0.07 -4.49 4.05
CA THR A 115 1.05 -4.21 3.00
C THR A 115 0.88 -2.79 2.50
N CYS A 116 2.00 -2.18 2.10
CA CYS A 116 2.02 -0.85 1.51
C CYS A 116 2.90 -0.83 0.27
N MET A 117 2.71 0.19 -0.55
CA MET A 117 3.51 0.51 -1.71
C MET A 117 3.99 1.95 -1.60
N THR A 118 5.26 2.19 -1.87
CA THR A 118 5.81 3.55 -1.89
C THR A 118 5.44 4.28 -3.17
N LYS A 119 4.94 5.53 -3.04
CA LYS A 119 4.45 6.33 -4.18
C LYS A 119 5.50 6.61 -5.26
N HIS A 120 6.78 6.71 -4.89
CA HIS A 120 7.84 7.18 -5.79
C HIS A 120 8.49 6.07 -6.63
N ASN A 121 8.62 4.85 -6.10
CA ASN A 121 9.29 3.74 -6.77
C ASN A 121 8.39 2.49 -6.93
N HIS A 122 7.15 2.54 -6.44
CA HIS A 122 6.17 1.46 -6.51
C HIS A 122 6.66 0.12 -5.90
N ILE A 123 7.60 0.18 -4.95
CA ILE A 123 8.07 -0.99 -4.23
C ILE A 123 7.09 -1.33 -3.10
N HIS A 124 6.79 -2.61 -2.97
CA HIS A 124 5.90 -3.11 -1.93
C HIS A 124 6.66 -3.57 -0.70
N TYR A 125 6.09 -3.23 0.45
CA TYR A 125 6.60 -3.57 1.77
C TYR A 125 5.50 -4.18 2.63
N ARG A 126 5.89 -5.00 3.60
CA ARG A 126 4.99 -5.50 4.64
C ARG A 126 5.28 -4.72 5.92
N ILE A 127 4.26 -4.09 6.48
CA ILE A 127 4.35 -3.35 7.72
C ILE A 127 4.46 -4.35 8.86
N LYS A 128 5.55 -4.29 9.61
CA LYS A 128 5.72 -5.05 10.85
C LYS A 128 5.09 -4.29 12.01
N GLU A 129 5.38 -2.99 12.12
CA GLU A 129 4.96 -2.16 13.25
C GLU A 129 4.95 -0.67 12.87
N VAL A 130 4.21 0.13 13.64
CA VAL A 130 4.20 1.59 13.57
C VAL A 130 5.12 2.14 14.66
N CYS A 131 6.09 2.96 14.27
CA CYS A 131 7.06 3.59 15.16
C CYS A 131 6.69 5.07 15.34
N ILE A 132 6.20 5.41 16.54
CA ILE A 132 5.85 6.80 16.89
C ILE A 132 7.05 7.53 17.52
N ASP A 133 7.98 6.77 18.10
CA ASP A 133 9.20 7.32 18.72
C ASP A 133 10.22 7.80 17.67
N MET A 134 10.05 7.36 16.42
CA MET A 134 10.81 7.82 15.26
C MET A 134 9.98 8.76 14.42
N SER A 135 10.66 9.75 13.85
CA SER A 135 10.08 10.71 12.92
C SER A 135 10.98 10.87 11.70
N PRO A 136 10.51 11.52 10.63
CA PRO A 136 11.37 11.82 9.49
C PRO A 136 12.61 12.68 9.82
N THR A 137 12.64 13.37 10.96
CA THR A 137 13.83 14.11 11.43
C THR A 137 14.90 13.19 11.99
N SER A 138 14.58 11.94 12.33
CA SER A 138 15.56 10.94 12.76
C SER A 138 16.59 10.68 11.65
N THR A 139 17.82 10.36 12.05
CA THR A 139 18.93 10.06 11.13
C THR A 139 19.14 8.56 10.99
N PHE A 140 19.81 8.18 9.91
CA PHE A 140 20.30 6.82 9.71
C PHE A 140 21.67 6.84 9.01
N PRO A 141 22.48 5.78 9.17
CA PRO A 141 23.78 5.69 8.50
C PRO A 141 23.62 5.66 6.97
N PHE A 142 24.34 6.55 6.29
CA PHE A 142 24.37 6.72 4.85
C PHE A 142 25.82 6.81 4.36
N GLU A 143 26.04 6.67 3.05
CA GLU A 143 27.38 6.53 2.45
C GLU A 143 28.35 7.67 2.84
N GLU A 144 27.84 8.89 3.01
CA GLU A 144 28.62 10.09 3.34
C GLU A 144 28.58 10.48 4.84
N GLY A 145 28.01 9.63 5.70
CA GLY A 145 27.80 9.91 7.13
C GLY A 145 26.36 9.68 7.57
N GLU A 146 25.87 10.45 8.54
CA GLU A 146 24.45 10.36 8.94
C GLU A 146 23.59 11.33 8.13
N ILE A 147 22.45 10.84 7.64
CA ILE A 147 21.45 11.66 6.93
C ILE A 147 20.09 11.49 7.57
N SER A 148 19.29 12.56 7.61
CA SER A 148 17.90 12.48 8.04
C SER A 148 17.01 11.85 6.96
N TYR A 149 15.91 11.19 7.35
CA TYR A 149 14.93 10.72 6.36
C TYR A 149 14.36 11.89 5.53
N LEU A 150 14.09 13.04 6.15
CA LEU A 150 13.68 14.27 5.45
C LEU A 150 14.63 14.61 4.29
N GLU A 151 15.92 14.70 4.61
CA GLU A 151 16.93 15.11 3.66
C GLU A 151 17.18 14.05 2.58
N TYR A 152 17.18 12.78 2.96
CA TYR A 152 17.29 11.67 2.01
C TYR A 152 16.16 11.69 0.98
N PHE A 153 14.90 11.81 1.42
CA PHE A 153 13.74 11.83 0.52
C PHE A 153 13.70 13.11 -0.33
N GLN A 154 14.13 14.25 0.21
CA GLN A 154 14.25 15.49 -0.55
C GLN A 154 15.35 15.41 -1.61
N ARG A 155 16.56 14.94 -1.26
CA ARG A 155 17.72 14.85 -2.17
C ARG A 155 17.51 13.80 -3.26
N ARG A 156 17.02 12.60 -2.91
CA ARG A 156 16.93 11.46 -3.85
C ARG A 156 15.64 11.46 -4.67
N HIS A 157 14.55 11.97 -4.12
CA HIS A 157 13.22 11.86 -4.72
C HIS A 157 12.52 13.21 -4.90
N GLY A 158 13.08 14.32 -4.42
CA GLY A 158 12.43 15.63 -4.49
C GLY A 158 11.16 15.74 -3.64
N ILE A 159 10.98 14.88 -2.63
CA ILE A 159 9.75 14.80 -1.84
C ILE A 159 9.94 15.56 -0.53
N THR A 160 9.09 16.57 -0.32
CA THR A 160 9.02 17.30 0.95
C THR A 160 8.06 16.59 1.89
N LEU A 161 8.59 16.08 3.00
CA LEU A 161 7.87 15.32 4.01
C LEU A 161 7.47 16.19 5.21
N LYS A 162 6.34 15.85 5.85
CA LYS A 162 5.98 16.43 7.16
C LYS A 162 6.93 15.95 8.25
N ARG A 163 7.36 16.85 9.14
CA ARG A 163 8.35 16.54 10.20
C ARG A 163 7.81 15.67 11.33
N ASN A 164 6.57 15.91 11.75
CA ASN A 164 5.96 15.27 12.94
C ASN A 164 4.97 14.18 12.52
N GLN A 165 5.46 13.19 11.77
CA GLN A 165 4.65 12.03 11.37
C GLN A 165 5.29 10.73 11.88
N PRO A 166 4.48 9.69 12.14
CA PRO A 166 4.99 8.38 12.52
C PRO A 166 5.72 7.72 11.34
N MET A 167 6.64 6.83 11.67
CA MET A 167 7.36 5.98 10.73
C MET A 167 6.78 4.55 10.75
N LEU A 168 6.97 3.81 9.66
CA LEU A 168 6.56 2.43 9.51
C LEU A 168 7.77 1.52 9.44
N HIS A 169 7.88 0.57 10.36
CA HIS A 169 8.91 -0.46 10.29
C HIS A 169 8.50 -1.54 9.28
N CYS A 170 9.28 -1.66 8.22
CA CYS A 170 9.01 -2.47 7.04
C CYS A 170 10.22 -3.36 6.69
N PRO A 171 10.47 -4.48 7.40
CA PRO A 171 11.64 -5.31 7.16
C PRO A 171 11.69 -5.81 5.70
N PHE A 172 12.81 -5.60 5.02
CA PHE A 172 12.96 -5.97 3.61
C PHE A 172 13.96 -7.12 3.43
N ARG A 173 13.46 -8.26 2.94
CA ARG A 173 14.25 -9.42 2.46
C ARG A 173 15.40 -9.87 3.39
N GLY A 174 15.17 -9.80 4.70
CA GLY A 174 16.05 -10.39 5.72
C GLY A 174 17.43 -9.74 5.90
N LYS A 175 17.68 -8.55 5.32
CA LYS A 175 19.02 -7.95 5.37
C LYS A 175 19.10 -6.55 6.01
N SER A 176 17.98 -5.85 6.19
CA SER A 176 17.99 -4.52 6.82
C SER A 176 16.63 -4.15 7.42
N GLU A 177 16.65 -3.55 8.62
CA GLU A 177 15.52 -2.81 9.15
C GLU A 177 15.33 -1.56 8.28
N LEU A 178 14.12 -1.38 7.76
CA LEU A 178 13.78 -0.27 6.89
C LEU A 178 12.60 0.47 7.49
N TYR A 179 12.76 1.79 7.60
CA TYR A 179 11.72 2.67 8.10
C TYR A 179 11.22 3.57 6.97
N LEU A 180 9.91 3.63 6.81
CA LEU A 180 9.25 4.44 5.79
C LEU A 180 8.38 5.52 6.46
N PRO A 181 8.47 6.78 6.03
CA PRO A 181 7.50 7.80 6.44
C PRO A 181 6.08 7.38 6.05
N ALA A 182 5.13 7.50 6.98
CA ALA A 182 3.75 7.06 6.73
C ALA A 182 3.08 7.80 5.56
N GLU A 183 3.52 9.02 5.25
CA GLU A 183 3.02 9.85 4.13
C GLU A 183 3.37 9.28 2.75
N VAL A 184 4.49 8.59 2.59
CA VAL A 184 4.92 8.05 1.27
C VAL A 184 4.41 6.64 1.01
N ALA A 185 3.88 5.98 2.03
CA ALA A 185 3.38 4.63 1.98
C ALA A 185 1.88 4.62 1.65
N LEU A 186 1.53 4.24 0.42
CA LEU A 186 0.15 3.95 0.02
C LEU A 186 -0.22 2.56 0.52
N LEU A 187 -1.36 2.42 1.20
CA LEU A 187 -1.79 1.10 1.65
C LEU A 187 -2.25 0.25 0.47
N THR A 188 -2.09 -1.07 0.59
CA THR A 188 -2.50 -2.01 -0.46
C THR A 188 -3.40 -3.10 0.11
N GLY A 189 -4.24 -3.68 -0.75
CA GLY A 189 -5.21 -4.70 -0.35
C GLY A 189 -6.54 -4.11 0.15
N VAL A 190 -7.45 -5.02 0.49
CA VAL A 190 -8.82 -4.70 0.94
C VAL A 190 -8.77 -4.44 2.43
N ASP A 191 -9.27 -3.28 2.86
CA ASP A 191 -9.43 -3.02 4.30
C ASP A 191 -10.55 -3.89 4.88
N GLU A 192 -10.53 -4.16 6.19
CA GLU A 192 -11.62 -4.91 6.85
C GLU A 192 -12.95 -4.15 6.72
N ASP A 193 -12.92 -2.83 6.84
CA ASP A 193 -14.08 -1.94 6.66
C ASP A 193 -14.73 -2.10 5.27
N TRP A 194 -13.96 -2.51 4.27
CA TRP A 194 -14.45 -2.69 2.90
C TRP A 194 -14.92 -4.12 2.64
N ARG A 195 -14.43 -5.09 3.42
CA ARG A 195 -14.94 -6.47 3.38
C ARG A 195 -16.35 -6.55 3.96
N SER A 196 -16.65 -5.74 4.97
CA SER A 196 -17.97 -5.68 5.59
C SER A 196 -19.00 -4.91 4.74
N ASP A 197 -18.54 -4.00 3.86
CA ASP A 197 -19.39 -3.29 2.89
C ASP A 197 -19.80 -4.21 1.73
N ARG A 198 -21.04 -4.71 1.80
CA ARG A 198 -21.62 -5.61 0.78
C ARG A 198 -21.73 -4.98 -0.59
N GLU A 199 -22.05 -3.68 -0.68
CA GLU A 199 -22.23 -2.99 -1.95
C GLU A 199 -20.89 -2.82 -2.66
N PHE A 200 -19.88 -2.37 -1.91
CA PHE A 200 -18.52 -2.26 -2.41
C PHE A 200 -17.98 -3.62 -2.87
N ALA A 201 -18.13 -4.66 -2.04
CA ALA A 201 -17.68 -6.01 -2.39
C ALA A 201 -18.35 -6.51 -3.67
N GLN A 202 -19.67 -6.38 -3.80
CA GLN A 202 -20.40 -6.80 -5.00
C GLN A 202 -19.97 -6.02 -6.24
N SER A 203 -19.77 -4.71 -6.12
CA SER A 203 -19.32 -3.84 -7.20
C SER A 203 -17.90 -4.18 -7.67
N LEU A 204 -16.99 -4.44 -6.72
CA LEU A 204 -15.63 -4.90 -6.99
C LEU A 204 -15.63 -6.25 -7.71
N TRP A 205 -16.41 -7.22 -7.23
CA TRP A 205 -16.50 -8.55 -7.85
C TRP A 205 -17.04 -8.49 -9.28
N ARG A 206 -18.02 -7.63 -9.57
CA ARG A 206 -18.53 -7.43 -10.93
C ARG A 206 -17.45 -6.89 -11.87
N GLY A 207 -16.64 -5.93 -11.42
CA GLY A 207 -15.54 -5.37 -12.22
C GLY A 207 -14.39 -6.34 -12.45
N LEU A 208 -14.16 -7.29 -11.53
CA LEU A 208 -13.10 -8.28 -11.63
C LEU A 208 -13.48 -9.53 -12.44
N ARG A 209 -14.77 -9.80 -12.64
CA ARG A 209 -15.22 -10.96 -13.43
C ARG A 209 -14.81 -10.78 -14.89
N HIS A 210 -14.25 -11.85 -15.44
CA HIS A 210 -14.06 -12.03 -16.86
C HIS A 210 -14.62 -13.41 -17.19
N ASP A 211 -15.63 -13.46 -18.07
CA ASP A 211 -16.17 -14.73 -18.53
C ASP A 211 -15.19 -15.36 -19.53
N PRO A 212 -14.96 -16.68 -19.46
CA PRO A 212 -14.17 -17.36 -20.47
C PRO A 212 -14.92 -17.28 -21.80
N THR A 213 -14.31 -16.64 -22.80
CA THR A 213 -14.73 -16.67 -24.22
C THR A 213 -14.42 -18.02 -24.85
#